data_AF-A0AAV0I4R4-F1
#
_entry.id   AF-A0AAV0I4R4-F1
#
_cell.length_a   1.000
_cell.length_b   1.000
_cell.length_c   1.000
_cell.angle_alpha   90.00
_cell.angle_beta   90.00
_cell.angle_gamma   90.00
#
_symmetry.space_group_name_H-M   'P 1'
#
loop_
_entity.id
_entity.type
_entity.pdbx_description
1 polymer ?
#
loop_
_entity_poly.entity_id
_entity_poly.type
_entity_poly.pdbx_seq_one_letter_code
_entity_poly.pdbx_strand_id
1 'polypeptide(L)'
;MSDLNFLMVKAVENPGLTPSSAQRTALVSVFENALIDDTNDLHSLLGIEDFVGCASIHSVGPSLAIFDTIRNGELDCACVYPSPLHSREQMHKFVDDIKRILVDSL
;
A
#
# COMPACT_ATOMS: atom_id res chain seq x y z
N MET A 1 -9.62 -32.21 18.80
CA MET A 1 -10.60 -31.38 18.05
C MET A 1 -11.01 -30.09 18.80
N SER A 2 -10.47 -29.80 19.98
CA SER A 2 -10.71 -28.55 20.75
C SER A 2 -9.88 -27.36 20.27
N ASP A 3 -8.67 -27.60 19.78
CA ASP A 3 -7.69 -26.53 19.53
C ASP A 3 -8.01 -25.70 18.28
N LEU A 4 -8.65 -26.33 17.28
CA LEU A 4 -9.17 -25.64 16.10
C LEU A 4 -10.28 -24.64 16.48
N ASN A 5 -11.02 -24.93 17.55
CA ASN A 5 -12.13 -24.09 18.01
C ASN A 5 -11.61 -22.88 18.81
N PHE A 6 -10.57 -23.07 19.63
CA PHE A 6 -9.94 -21.97 20.36
C PHE A 6 -9.28 -20.95 19.43
N LEU A 7 -8.58 -21.42 18.38
CA LEU A 7 -7.94 -20.54 17.42
C LEU A 7 -8.98 -19.72 16.63
N MET A 8 -10.12 -20.32 16.27
CA MET A 8 -11.22 -19.62 15.60
C MET A 8 -11.92 -18.62 16.52
N VAL A 9 -12.11 -18.94 17.81
CA VAL A 9 -12.64 -17.99 18.79
C VAL A 9 -11.71 -16.80 18.96
N LYS A 10 -10.39 -17.02 19.05
CA LYS A 10 -9.42 -15.91 19.15
C LYS A 10 -9.37 -15.05 17.88
N ALA A 11 -9.54 -15.67 16.71
CA ALA A 11 -9.69 -14.97 15.44
C ALA A 11 -10.97 -14.10 15.40
N VAL A 12 -12.11 -14.62 15.89
CA VAL A 12 -13.38 -13.88 15.96
C VAL A 12 -13.32 -12.75 16.99
N GLU A 13 -12.71 -12.97 18.16
CA GLU A 13 -12.51 -11.95 19.21
C GLU A 13 -11.52 -10.86 18.80
N ASN A 14 -10.60 -11.16 17.87
CA ASN A 14 -9.59 -10.23 17.38
C ASN A 14 -9.70 -10.16 15.87
N PRO A 15 -10.80 -9.58 15.33
CA PRO A 15 -11.08 -9.62 13.92
C PRO A 15 -9.91 -9.08 13.13
N GLY A 16 -9.22 -8.01 13.56
CA GLY A 16 -8.01 -7.45 12.96
C GLY A 16 -6.78 -8.38 12.85
N LEU A 17 -6.74 -9.49 13.58
CA LEU A 17 -5.70 -10.51 13.49
C LEU A 17 -6.05 -11.63 12.49
N THR A 18 -7.25 -11.61 11.88
CA THR A 18 -7.65 -12.61 10.89
C THR A 18 -7.05 -12.36 9.50
N PRO A 19 -6.86 -13.40 8.67
CA PRO A 19 -6.39 -13.19 7.31
C PRO A 19 -7.34 -12.31 6.48
N SER A 20 -8.64 -12.43 6.72
CA SER A 20 -9.69 -11.64 6.06
C SER A 20 -9.68 -10.17 6.45
N SER A 21 -9.44 -9.83 7.72
CA SER A 21 -9.37 -8.43 8.17
C SER A 21 -8.07 -7.74 7.79
N ALA A 22 -6.95 -8.48 7.79
CA ALA A 22 -5.63 -7.97 7.48
C ALA A 22 -5.36 -8.01 5.97
N GLN A 23 -6.40 -8.25 5.17
CA GLN A 23 -6.33 -8.41 3.72
C GLN A 23 -5.20 -9.35 3.27
N ARG A 24 -4.87 -10.37 4.08
CA ARG A 24 -3.68 -11.22 3.87
C ARG A 24 -3.76 -12.07 2.60
N THR A 25 -4.92 -12.16 1.97
CA THR A 25 -5.14 -12.82 0.68
C THR A 25 -5.34 -11.83 -0.47
N ALA A 26 -5.36 -10.52 -0.22
CA ALA A 26 -5.50 -9.52 -1.26
C ALA A 26 -4.22 -9.46 -2.09
N LEU A 27 -4.38 -9.41 -3.41
CA LEU A 27 -3.26 -9.21 -4.33
C LEU A 27 -2.73 -7.77 -4.24
N VAL A 28 -3.65 -6.80 -4.11
CA VAL A 28 -3.38 -5.36 -4.06
C VAL A 28 -4.26 -4.73 -2.97
N SER A 29 -3.67 -3.85 -2.16
CA SER A 29 -4.39 -2.95 -1.26
C SER A 29 -4.16 -1.50 -1.68
N VAL A 30 -5.24 -0.73 -1.75
CA VAL A 30 -5.25 0.71 -2.07
C VAL A 30 -6.05 1.45 -1.00
N PHE A 31 -5.75 2.74 -0.80
CA PHE A 31 -6.51 3.58 0.12
C PHE A 31 -7.67 4.22 -0.62
N GLU A 32 -8.84 4.31 0.03
CA GLU A 32 -10.05 4.86 -0.60
C GLU A 32 -9.89 6.36 -0.92
N ASN A 33 -9.22 7.09 -0.01
CA ASN A 33 -9.01 8.52 -0.16
C ASN A 33 -7.56 8.78 -0.55
N ALA A 34 -7.38 9.41 -1.70
CA ALA A 34 -6.10 9.97 -2.11
C ALA A 34 -5.65 11.02 -1.09
N LEU A 35 -4.40 10.92 -0.66
CA LEU A 35 -3.78 11.93 0.18
C LEU A 35 -3.36 13.12 -0.69
N ILE A 36 -3.72 14.33 -0.28
CA ILE A 36 -3.24 15.57 -0.91
C ILE A 36 -2.28 16.21 0.07
N ASP A 37 -1.04 16.45 -0.38
CA ASP A 37 -0.02 17.10 0.41
C ASP A 37 0.32 18.48 -0.17
N ASP A 38 -0.21 19.50 0.50
CA ASP A 38 0.01 20.92 0.19
C ASP A 38 1.05 21.56 1.13
N THR A 39 1.84 20.77 1.86
CA THR A 39 2.75 21.28 2.90
C THR A 39 4.16 21.64 2.38
N ASN A 40 4.31 21.90 1.09
CA ASN A 40 5.60 22.14 0.43
C ASN A 40 6.39 23.33 1.01
N ASP A 41 5.72 24.42 1.35
CA ASP A 41 6.36 25.59 1.98
C ASP A 41 6.97 25.21 3.34
N LEU A 42 6.29 24.33 4.09
CA LEU A 42 6.77 23.83 5.37
C LEU A 42 7.92 22.83 5.18
N HIS A 43 7.83 21.94 4.19
CA HIS A 43 8.93 21.04 3.83
C HIS A 43 10.20 21.81 3.48
N SER A 44 10.10 22.84 2.66
CA SER A 44 11.21 23.71 2.30
C SER A 44 11.82 24.40 3.53
N LEU A 45 10.99 24.95 4.42
CA LEU A 45 11.44 25.57 5.67
C LEU A 45 12.21 24.58 6.57
N LEU A 46 11.80 23.32 6.58
CA LEU A 46 12.42 22.25 7.37
C LEU A 46 13.62 21.58 6.68
N GLY A 47 13.92 21.94 5.43
CA GLY A 47 14.98 21.31 4.64
C GLY A 47 14.65 19.87 4.23
N ILE A 48 13.36 19.52 4.13
CA ILE A 48 12.92 18.21 3.64
C ILE A 48 12.96 18.24 2.11
N GLU A 49 13.87 17.46 1.53
CA GLU A 49 14.06 17.37 0.08
C GLU A 49 13.20 16.27 -0.56
N ASP A 50 13.02 15.14 0.13
CA ASP A 50 12.24 14.00 -0.34
C ASP A 50 11.75 13.13 0.83
N PHE A 51 10.59 12.49 0.67
CA PHE A 51 10.06 11.53 1.62
C PHE A 51 9.08 10.56 0.95
N VAL A 52 9.02 9.34 1.48
CA VAL A 52 8.09 8.30 1.02
C VAL A 52 6.90 8.23 1.98
N GLY A 53 5.69 8.49 1.47
CA GLY A 53 4.45 8.25 2.20
C GLY A 53 4.17 6.76 2.33
N CYS A 54 3.87 6.28 3.53
CA CYS A 54 3.51 4.88 3.77
C CYS A 54 2.56 4.79 4.97
N ALA A 55 1.42 4.12 4.80
CA ALA A 55 0.59 3.76 5.94
C ALA A 55 1.16 2.52 6.65
N SER A 56 0.73 2.28 7.89
CA SER A 56 1.22 1.13 8.65
C SER A 56 1.00 -0.18 7.89
N ILE A 57 2.08 -0.96 7.72
CA ILE A 57 2.09 -2.27 7.04
C ILE A 57 1.10 -3.27 7.61
N HIS A 58 0.61 -3.04 8.83
CA HIS A 58 -0.37 -3.89 9.50
C HIS A 58 -1.76 -3.87 8.84
N SER A 59 -2.02 -2.93 7.92
CA SER A 59 -3.31 -2.79 7.21
C SER A 59 -3.25 -3.16 5.72
N VAL A 60 -2.06 -3.52 5.22
CA VAL A 60 -1.83 -3.82 3.80
C VAL A 60 -1.73 -5.34 3.63
N GLY A 61 -2.39 -5.88 2.60
CA GLY A 61 -2.18 -7.26 2.17
C GLY A 61 -0.69 -7.54 1.90
N PRO A 62 -0.25 -8.80 2.01
CA PRO A 62 1.16 -9.16 2.09
C PRO A 62 1.80 -9.27 0.71
N SER A 63 1.17 -8.76 -0.35
CA SER A 63 1.60 -8.96 -1.73
C SER A 63 1.99 -7.65 -2.41
N LEU A 64 1.08 -6.67 -2.49
CA LEU A 64 1.37 -5.38 -3.11
C LEU A 64 0.62 -4.24 -2.41
N ALA A 65 1.36 -3.20 -2.05
CA ALA A 65 0.85 -1.94 -1.52
C ALA A 65 1.12 -0.81 -2.51
N ILE A 66 0.09 -0.03 -2.83
CA ILE A 66 0.25 1.26 -3.52
C ILE A 66 -0.17 2.36 -2.55
N PHE A 67 0.74 3.29 -2.28
CA PHE A 67 0.46 4.50 -1.51
C PHE A 67 0.55 5.69 -2.46
N ASP A 68 -0.60 6.21 -2.87
CA ASP A 68 -0.70 7.39 -3.70
C ASP A 68 -0.76 8.66 -2.85
N THR A 69 -0.14 9.73 -3.34
CA THR A 69 -0.23 11.07 -2.79
C THR A 69 -0.16 12.07 -3.93
N ILE A 70 -1.06 13.05 -3.94
CA ILE A 70 -0.96 14.19 -4.84
C ILE A 70 -0.07 15.25 -4.18
N ARG A 71 1.06 15.57 -4.81
CA ARG A 71 2.04 16.56 -4.34
C ARG A 71 2.22 17.60 -5.44
N ASN A 72 1.93 18.86 -5.16
CA ASN A 72 2.04 19.94 -6.15
C ASN A 72 1.26 19.69 -7.46
N GLY A 73 0.12 18.99 -7.38
CA GLY A 73 -0.67 18.61 -8.55
C GLY A 73 -0.10 17.43 -9.35
N GLU A 74 0.99 16.81 -8.90
CA GLU A 74 1.59 15.62 -9.49
C GLU A 74 1.25 14.38 -8.66
N LEU A 75 1.10 13.23 -9.33
CA LEU A 75 0.87 11.95 -8.68
C LEU A 75 2.22 11.35 -8.23
N ASP A 76 2.40 11.22 -6.93
CA ASP A 76 3.47 10.44 -6.32
C ASP A 76 2.90 9.09 -5.83
N CYS A 77 3.59 8.00 -6.12
CA CYS A 77 3.15 6.64 -5.79
C CYS A 77 4.31 5.81 -5.23
N ALA A 78 4.21 5.38 -3.97
CA ALA A 78 5.10 4.37 -3.41
C ALA A 78 4.54 2.97 -3.66
N CYS A 79 5.32 2.13 -4.34
CA CYS A 79 4.99 0.74 -4.64
C CYS A 79 5.82 -0.20 -3.75
N VAL A 80 5.18 -0.82 -2.76
CA VAL A 80 5.84 -1.70 -1.79
C VAL A 80 5.40 -3.14 -2.01
N TYR A 81 6.36 -4.03 -2.16
CA TYR A 81 6.15 -5.45 -2.40
C TYR A 81 7.24 -6.27 -1.69
N PRO A 82 6.94 -7.50 -1.22
CA PRO A 82 7.95 -8.36 -0.65
C PRO A 82 8.78 -9.03 -1.75
N SER A 83 10.10 -8.92 -1.62
CA SER A 83 11.05 -9.76 -2.35
C SER A 83 11.40 -10.98 -1.48
N PRO A 84 11.49 -12.20 -2.03
CA PRO A 84 11.49 -12.55 -3.46
C PRO A 84 10.13 -12.97 -4.02
N LEU A 85 9.01 -12.70 -3.33
CA LEU A 85 7.68 -13.11 -3.81
C LEU A 85 7.37 -12.52 -5.20
N HIS A 86 7.76 -11.25 -5.39
CA HIS A 86 7.77 -10.62 -6.71
C HIS A 86 9.20 -10.31 -7.13
N SER A 87 9.52 -10.62 -8.39
CA SER A 87 10.81 -10.26 -8.99
C SER A 87 10.83 -8.77 -9.35
N ARG A 88 12.04 -8.21 -9.44
CA ARG A 88 12.24 -6.82 -9.86
C ARG A 88 11.68 -6.58 -11.26
N GLU A 89 11.90 -7.52 -12.18
CA GLU A 89 11.41 -7.47 -13.57
C GLU A 89 9.88 -7.51 -13.62
N GLN A 90 9.25 -8.37 -12.83
CA GLN A 90 7.78 -8.43 -12.71
C GLN A 90 7.22 -7.10 -12.22
N MET A 91 7.83 -6.50 -11.20
CA MET A 91 7.36 -5.23 -10.64
C MET A 91 7.64 -4.04 -11.56
N HIS A 92 8.74 -4.03 -12.31
CA HIS A 92 8.97 -3.03 -13.36
C HIS A 92 7.88 -3.09 -14.43
N LYS A 93 7.59 -4.27 -14.95
CA LYS A 93 6.52 -4.45 -15.94
C LYS A 93 5.17 -3.98 -15.38
N PHE A 94 4.85 -4.31 -14.14
CA PHE A 94 3.63 -3.87 -13.48
C PHE A 94 3.51 -2.34 -13.42
N VAL A 95 4.57 -1.64 -13.00
CA VAL A 95 4.60 -0.17 -12.96
C VAL A 95 4.51 0.45 -14.36
N ASP A 96 5.17 -0.14 -15.35
CA ASP A 96 5.11 0.33 -16.74
C ASP A 96 3.70 0.18 -17.32
N ASP A 97 3.02 -0.93 -17.02
CA ASP A 97 1.64 -1.15 -17.42
C ASP A 97 0.70 -0.12 -16.77
N ILE A 98 0.90 0.25 -15.49
CA ILE A 98 0.16 1.33 -14.83
C ILE A 98 0.37 2.66 -15.55
N LYS A 99 1.63 3.05 -15.78
CA LYS A 99 1.97 4.32 -16.43
C LYS A 99 1.30 4.42 -17.81
N ARG A 100 1.36 3.35 -18.60
CA ARG A 100 0.70 3.29 -19.90
C ARG A 100 -0.80 3.51 -19.77
N ILE A 101 -1.48 2.80 -18.88
CA ILE A 101 -2.93 2.94 -18.69
C ILE A 101 -3.29 4.37 -18.30
N LEU A 102 -2.57 4.98 -17.35
CA LEU A 102 -2.85 6.34 -16.90
C LEU A 102 -2.65 7.37 -18.02
N VAL A 103 -1.56 7.25 -18.80
CA VAL A 103 -1.29 8.15 -19.93
C VAL A 103 -2.28 7.97 -21.07
N ASP A 104 -2.61 6.72 -21.41
CA ASP A 104 -3.56 6.42 -22.51
C ASP A 104 -5.02 6.74 -22.13
N SER A 105 -5.31 6.91 -20.84
CA SER A 105 -6.65 7.26 -20.33
C SER A 105 -6.95 8.77 -20.32
N LEU A 106 -5.98 9.60 -20.70
CA LEU A 106 -6.09 11.07 -20.85
C LEU A 106 -6.40 11.46 -22.30
#